data_AF-A0A7C7RP79-F1
#
_entry.id   AF-A0A7C7RP79-F1
#
_cell.length_a   1.000
_cell.length_b   1.000
_cell.length_c   1.000
_cell.angle_alpha   90.00
_cell.angle_beta   90.00
_cell.angle_gamma   90.00
#
_symmetry.space_group_name_H-M   'P 1'
#
loop_
_entity.id
_entity.type
_entity.pdbx_description
1 polymer ?
#
loop_
_entity_poly.entity_id
_entity_poly.type
_entity_poly.pdbx_seq_one_letter_code
_entity_poly.pdbx_strand_id
1 'polypeptide(L)' 'MGTIFLMEMADKTQLSAASFSAKISRPTLVYLATVVGLALASVISVVFGRALALLLPEKYLRYLVGTIFILTGVLTVIGR' A
#
# COMPACT_ATOMS: atom_id res chain seq x y z
N MET A 1 -26.96 7.45 3.94
CA MET A 1 -26.02 7.03 2.87
C MET A 1 -24.76 7.90 2.79
N GLY A 2 -24.85 9.24 2.86
CA GLY A 2 -23.65 10.11 2.83
C GLY A 2 -22.62 9.87 3.94
N THR A 3 -23.07 9.50 5.15
CA THR A 3 -22.17 9.22 6.30
C THR A 3 -21.35 7.93 6.13
N ILE A 4 -21.86 6.94 5.38
CA ILE A 4 -21.17 5.66 5.12
C ILE A 4 -20.07 5.87 4.09
N PHE A 5 -20.35 6.64 3.03
CA PHE A 5 -19.36 6.99 2.02
C PHE A 5 -18.19 7.80 2.61
N LEU A 6 -18.49 8.70 3.56
CA LEU A 6 -17.48 9.44 4.31
C LEU A 6 -16.62 8.53 5.19
N MET A 7 -17.21 7.47 5.77
CA MET A 7 -16.47 6.47 6.54
C MET A 7 -15.66 5.50 5.68
N GLU A 8 -16.13 5.13 4.48
CA GLU A 8 -15.35 4.33 3.52
C GLU A 8 -14.17 5.10 2.93
N MET A 9 -14.33 6.41 2.70
CA MET A 9 -13.23 7.29 2.27
C MET A 9 -12.30 7.63 3.44
N ALA A 10 -12.78 7.71 4.69
CA ALA A 10 -11.94 7.92 5.86
C ALA A 10 -11.19 6.65 6.32
N ASP A 11 -10.70 5.84 5.40
CA ASP A 11 -9.77 4.76 5.74
C ASP A 11 -8.48 5.33 6.33
N LYS A 12 -7.84 4.59 7.24
CA LYS A 12 -6.62 5.03 7.95
C LYS A 12 -5.54 5.53 7.00
N THR A 13 -5.47 4.98 5.80
CA THR A 13 -4.52 5.39 4.75
C THR A 13 -4.83 6.79 4.23
N GLN A 14 -6.11 7.13 4.00
CA GLN A 14 -6.54 8.44 3.50
C GLN A 14 -6.42 9.53 4.58
N LEU A 15 -6.69 9.18 5.85
CA LEU A 15 -6.48 10.10 6.99
C LEU A 15 -5.01 10.43 7.22
N SER A 16 -4.11 9.45 7.06
CA SER A 16 -2.66 9.67 7.12
C SER A 16 -2.17 10.55 5.97
N ALA A 17 -2.65 10.29 4.74
CA ALA A 17 -2.35 11.11 3.57
C ALA A 17 -2.84 12.56 3.73
N ALA A 18 -4.06 12.77 4.25
CA ALA A 18 -4.60 14.09 4.53
C ALA A 18 -3.77 14.83 5.62
N SER A 19 -3.35 14.13 6.67
CA SER A 19 -2.53 14.69 7.75
C SER A 19 -1.13 15.10 7.29
N PHE A 20 -0.52 14.31 6.39
CA PHE A 20 0.76 14.66 5.75
C PHE A 20 0.60 15.88 4.83
N SER A 21 -0.47 15.91 4.05
CA SER A 21 -0.76 16.98 3.11
C SER A 21 -1.03 18.33 3.79
N ALA A 22 -1.70 18.32 4.95
CA ALA A 22 -2.03 19.52 5.73
C ALA A 22 -0.81 20.31 6.23
N LYS A 23 0.38 19.70 6.28
CA LYS A 23 1.62 20.37 6.70
C LYS A 23 2.32 21.17 5.59
N ILE A 24 1.82 21.12 4.35
CA ILE A 24 2.47 21.71 3.17
C ILE A 24 1.60 22.85 2.62
N SER A 25 2.23 23.88 2.04
CA SER A 25 1.56 25.09 1.52
C SER A 25 0.47 24.85 0.46
N ARG A 26 0.37 23.64 -0.13
CA ARG A 26 -0.66 23.25 -1.11
C ARG A 26 -1.26 21.87 -0.78
N PRO A 27 -2.14 21.78 0.23
CA PRO A 27 -2.64 20.51 0.75
C PRO A 27 -3.60 19.76 -0.20
N THR A 28 -4.24 20.44 -1.14
CA THR A 28 -5.10 19.76 -2.13
C THR A 28 -4.29 19.03 -3.19
N LEU A 29 -3.20 19.65 -3.66
CA LEU A 29 -2.35 19.11 -4.71
C LEU A 29 -1.52 17.92 -4.20
N VAL A 30 -1.01 17.99 -2.98
CA VAL A 30 -0.27 16.87 -2.35
C VAL A 30 -1.21 15.70 -2.07
N TYR A 31 -2.43 15.94 -1.58
CA TYR A 31 -3.42 14.88 -1.37
C TYR A 31 -3.73 14.13 -2.68
N LEU A 32 -4.02 14.88 -3.76
CA LEU A 32 -4.31 14.29 -5.07
C LEU A 32 -3.11 13.50 -5.59
N ALA A 33 -1.89 14.03 -5.44
CA ALA A 33 -0.66 13.35 -5.83
C ALA A 33 -0.43 12.07 -5.01
N THR A 34 -0.72 12.05 -3.71
CA THR A 34 -0.62 10.85 -2.87
C THR A 34 -1.63 9.78 -3.28
N VAL A 35 -2.89 10.15 -3.54
CA VAL A 35 -3.92 9.20 -4.01
C VAL A 35 -3.52 8.58 -5.35
N VAL A 36 -3.11 9.41 -6.32
CA VAL A 36 -2.65 8.93 -7.63
C VAL A 36 -1.39 8.08 -7.49
N GLY A 37 -0.44 8.49 -6.65
CA GLY A 37 0.79 7.74 -6.38
C GLY A 37 0.53 6.36 -5.80
N LEU A 38 -0.36 6.26 -4.80
CA LEU A 38 -0.75 4.99 -4.20
C LEU A 38 -1.50 4.08 -5.19
N ALA A 39 -2.39 4.64 -6.00
CA ALA A 39 -3.10 3.90 -7.04
C ALA A 39 -2.13 3.32 -8.08
N LEU A 40 -1.20 4.15 -8.57
CA LEU A 40 -0.17 3.72 -9.53
C LEU A 40 0.75 2.66 -8.93
N ALA A 41 1.25 2.87 -7.71
CA ALA A 41 2.08 1.90 -7.01
C ALA A 41 1.37 0.54 -6.86
N SER A 42 0.08 0.56 -6.52
CA SER A 42 -0.72 -0.66 -6.41
C SER A 42 -0.86 -1.39 -7.75
N VAL A 43 -1.16 -0.66 -8.84
CA VAL A 43 -1.25 -1.23 -10.18
C VAL A 43 0.09 -1.85 -10.59
N ILE A 44 1.19 -1.15 -10.38
CA ILE A 44 2.55 -1.64 -10.69
C ILE A 44 2.85 -2.91 -9.89
N SER A 45 2.58 -2.92 -8.59
CA SER A 45 2.78 -4.10 -7.74
C SER A 45 1.98 -5.31 -8.22
N VAL A 46 0.72 -5.13 -8.62
CA VAL A 46 -0.12 -6.24 -9.11
C VAL A 46 0.38 -6.78 -10.44
N VAL A 47 0.72 -5.89 -11.39
CA VAL A 47 1.24 -6.30 -12.70
C VAL A 47 2.57 -7.03 -12.53
N PHE A 48 3.47 -6.51 -11.70
CA PHE A 48 4.76 -7.11 -11.42
C PHE A 48 4.64 -8.45 -10.69
N GLY A 49 3.78 -8.54 -9.66
CA GLY A 49 3.51 -9.79 -8.95
C GLY A 49 2.93 -10.87 -9.86
N ARG A 50 2.03 -10.49 -10.78
CA ARG A 50 1.48 -11.42 -11.78
C ARG A 50 2.53 -11.87 -12.79
N ALA A 51 3.40 -10.97 -13.25
CA ALA A 51 4.51 -11.34 -14.13
C ALA A 51 5.43 -12.35 -13.44
N LEU A 52 5.85 -12.08 -12.20
CA LEU A 52 6.68 -13.02 -11.42
C LEU A 52 6.01 -14.38 -11.22
N ALA A 53 4.70 -14.40 -10.99
CA ALA A 53 3.94 -15.65 -10.85
C ALA A 53 3.85 -16.48 -12.14
N LEU A 54 4.01 -15.85 -13.31
CA LEU A 54 4.08 -16.55 -14.60
C LEU A 54 5.49 -17.08 -14.91
N LEU A 55 6.54 -16.41 -14.42
CA LEU A 55 7.93 -16.84 -14.62
C LEU A 55 8.38 -17.92 -13.64
N LEU A 56 7.82 -17.96 -12.43
CA LEU A 56 8.24 -18.87 -11.36
C LEU A 56 7.20 -19.97 -11.11
N PRO A 57 7.63 -21.23 -10.91
CA PRO A 57 6.72 -22.28 -10.45
C PRO A 57 6.13 -21.92 -9.08
N GLU A 58 4.83 -22.16 -8.91
CA GLU A 58 4.04 -21.78 -7.72
C GLU A 58 4.71 -22.18 -6.40
N LYS A 59 5.40 -23.34 -6.39
CA LYS A 59 6.11 -23.87 -5.23
C LYS A 59 7.21 -22.92 -4.75
N TYR A 60 8.03 -22.39 -5.67
CA TYR A 60 9.11 -21.45 -5.32
C TYR A 60 8.57 -20.09 -4.92
N LEU A 61 7.51 -19.62 -5.59
CA LEU A 61 6.85 -18.37 -5.24
C LEU A 61 6.28 -18.42 -3.81
N ARG A 62 5.66 -19.53 -3.43
CA ARG A 62 5.14 -19.74 -2.07
C ARG A 62 6.24 -19.71 -1.00
N TYR A 63 7.36 -20.38 -1.23
CA TYR A 63 8.49 -20.35 -0.29
C TYR A 63 9.11 -18.94 -0.20
N LEU A 64 9.26 -18.25 -1.33
CA LEU A 64 9.81 -16.89 -1.38
C LEU A 64 8.93 -15.92 -0.58
N VAL A 65 7.64 -15.88 -0.88
CA VAL A 65 6.67 -15.00 -0.20
C VAL A 65 6.59 -15.32 1.29
N GLY A 66 6.55 -16.60 1.66
CA GLY A 66 6.53 -17.03 3.06
C GLY A 66 7.80 -16.63 3.83
N THR A 67 8.96 -16.74 3.18
CA THR A 67 10.24 -16.33 3.79
C THR A 67 10.29 -14.82 4.02
N ILE A 68 9.89 -14.03 3.02
CA ILE A 68 9.81 -12.57 3.14
C ILE A 68 8.83 -12.17 4.26
N PHE A 69 7.69 -12.87 4.36
CA PHE A 69 6.70 -12.62 5.40
C PHE A 69 7.25 -12.89 6.80
N ILE A 70 7.91 -14.04 7.02
CA ILE A 70 8.54 -14.37 8.31
C ILE A 70 9.63 -13.35 8.64
N LEU A 71 10.51 -13.02 7.69
CA LEU A 71 11.57 -12.04 7.90
C LEU A 71 10.99 -10.69 8.29
N THR A 72 9.99 -10.20 7.57
CA THR A 72 9.34 -8.91 7.87
C THR A 72 8.65 -8.94 9.23
N GLY A 73 7.98 -10.04 9.58
CA GLY A 73 7.37 -10.22 10.89
C GLY A 73 8.40 -10.21 12.03
N VAL A 74 9.50 -10.95 11.88
CA VAL A 74 10.60 -10.97 12.85
C VAL A 74 11.23 -9.58 12.99
N LEU A 75 11.48 -8.91 11.86
CA LEU A 75 12.07 -7.57 11.85
C LEU A 75 11.16 -6.53 12.52
N THR A 76 9.84 -6.67 12.36
CA THR A 76 8.84 -5.81 13.02
C THR A 76 8.83 -6.07 14.54
N VAL A 77 8.86 -7.34 14.97
CA VAL A 77 8.88 -7.70 16.39
C VAL A 77 10.17 -7.24 17.08
N ILE A 78 11.32 -7.38 16.42
CA ILE A 78 12.61 -6.92 16.94
C ILE A 78 12.71 -5.39 16.89
N GLY A 79 12.19 -4.77 15.83
CA GLY A 79 12.24 -3.33 15.61
C GLY A 79 11.36 -2.49 16.55
N ARG A 80 10.35 -3.10 17.18
CA ARG A 80 9.18 -2.45 17.81
C ARG A 80 8.29 -1.70 16.83
#